data_AF-A0A4S2F4F3-F1
#
_entry.id   AF-A0A4S2F4F3-F1
#
_cell.length_a   1.000
_cell.length_b   1.000
_cell.length_c   1.000
_cell.angle_alpha   90.00
_cell.angle_beta   90.00
_cell.angle_gamma   90.00
#
_symmetry.space_group_name_H-M   'P 1'
#
loop_
_entity.id
_entity.type
_entity.pdbx_description
1 polymer ?
#
loop_
_entity_poly.entity_id
_entity_poly.type
_entity_poly.pdbx_seq_one_letter_code
_entity_poly.pdbx_strand_id
1 'polypeptide(L)'
;MKTVLYALMIVFLLSCTQEKKRPVYYSDDTNLEYQDITLSDKEISIPFREENGVKYIQVEVNGMPLEMIFDTGCSSTLLSLAEANYLYQKGKLAKEDLLGISKSQIADGSIVENMVVNLKEIVIDDQIVCPNVTATVSNNLNAPLLLGNEILNRLATITIDNDNNKLKFKLK
;
A
#
# COMPACT_ATOMS: atom_id res chain seq x y z
N MET A 1 -4.76 -43.65 -41.45
CA MET A 1 -5.64 -42.49 -41.22
C MET A 1 -5.54 -42.14 -39.73
N LYS A 2 -4.53 -41.47 -39.17
CA LYS A 2 -3.84 -40.21 -39.51
C LYS A 2 -4.83 -39.11 -39.87
N THR A 3 -5.07 -38.21 -38.88
CA THR A 3 -5.54 -36.79 -38.95
C THR A 3 -6.78 -36.42 -38.12
N VAL A 4 -6.82 -36.66 -36.80
CA VAL A 4 -7.69 -35.87 -35.89
C VAL A 4 -7.07 -35.84 -34.48
N LEU A 5 -6.06 -35.01 -34.22
CA LEU A 5 -5.61 -34.78 -32.82
C LEU A 5 -4.97 -33.41 -32.55
N TYR A 6 -4.98 -32.46 -33.48
CA TYR A 6 -4.15 -31.24 -33.36
C TYR A 6 -4.92 -29.91 -33.25
N ALA A 7 -6.13 -29.92 -32.67
CA ALA A 7 -6.93 -28.69 -32.58
C ALA A 7 -7.24 -28.17 -31.16
N LEU A 8 -6.78 -28.82 -30.08
CA LEU A 8 -7.12 -28.42 -28.70
C LEU A 8 -5.95 -27.87 -27.86
N MET A 9 -4.80 -27.56 -28.47
CA MET A 9 -3.56 -27.19 -27.77
C MET A 9 -3.00 -25.80 -28.16
N ILE A 10 -3.84 -24.89 -28.71
CA ILE A 10 -3.40 -23.56 -29.18
C ILE A 10 -4.01 -22.40 -28.37
N VAL A 11 -4.89 -22.66 -27.39
CA VAL A 11 -5.60 -21.58 -26.65
C VAL A 11 -4.80 -21.00 -25.46
N PHE A 12 -3.57 -21.47 -25.18
CA PHE A 12 -2.85 -21.12 -23.94
C PHE A 12 -1.76 -20.03 -24.03
N LEU A 13 -1.64 -19.27 -25.13
CA LEU A 13 -0.54 -18.28 -25.28
C LEU A 13 -0.99 -16.82 -25.50
N LEU A 14 -2.19 -16.45 -25.10
CA LEU A 14 -2.52 -15.04 -24.84
C LEU A 14 -2.21 -14.70 -23.37
N SER A 15 -0.97 -14.94 -22.96
CA SER A 15 -0.46 -14.33 -21.73
C SER A 15 -0.16 -12.88 -22.08
N CYS A 16 -1.06 -11.97 -21.71
CA CYS A 16 -0.81 -10.53 -21.76
C CYS A 16 0.47 -10.23 -20.96
N THR A 17 1.59 -9.99 -21.65
CA THR A 17 2.72 -9.28 -21.07
C THR A 17 2.28 -7.83 -20.84
N GLN A 18 1.71 -7.56 -19.66
CA GLN A 18 1.64 -6.19 -19.18
C GLN A 18 3.07 -5.73 -18.94
N GLU A 19 3.52 -4.73 -19.69
CA GLU A 19 4.77 -4.04 -19.37
C GLU A 19 4.67 -3.52 -17.93
N LYS A 20 5.50 -4.07 -17.03
CA LYS A 20 5.58 -3.58 -15.66
C LYS A 20 6.10 -2.14 -15.70
N LYS A 21 5.22 -1.18 -15.38
CA LYS A 21 5.61 0.21 -15.22
C LYS A 21 6.66 0.28 -14.11
N ARG A 22 7.71 1.10 -14.32
CA ARG A 22 8.73 1.29 -13.29
C ARG A 22 8.09 1.98 -12.08
N PRO A 23 8.32 1.49 -10.85
CA PRO A 23 7.84 2.15 -9.64
C PRO A 23 8.44 3.56 -9.52
N VAL A 24 7.67 4.48 -8.97
CA VAL A 24 8.10 5.85 -8.67
C VAL A 24 8.34 5.97 -7.17
N TYR A 25 9.45 6.57 -6.79
CA TYR A 25 9.86 6.71 -5.40
C TYR A 25 9.42 8.07 -4.84
N TYR A 26 8.87 8.06 -3.62
CA TYR A 26 8.69 9.26 -2.82
C TYR A 26 9.97 9.51 -2.00
N SER A 27 10.55 10.71 -2.10
CA SER A 27 11.64 11.18 -1.25
C SER A 27 11.21 12.41 -0.45
N ASP A 28 11.49 12.39 0.86
CA ASP A 28 11.19 13.51 1.77
C ASP A 28 12.21 14.67 1.63
N ASP A 29 13.32 14.44 0.92
CA ASP A 29 14.40 15.40 0.75
C ASP A 29 14.04 16.50 -0.24
N THR A 30 13.83 17.70 0.31
CA THR A 30 13.54 18.97 -0.40
C THR A 30 14.77 19.61 -1.06
N ASN A 31 15.74 18.82 -1.52
CA ASN A 31 16.88 19.30 -2.31
C ASN A 31 16.95 18.55 -3.64
N LEU A 32 16.02 18.88 -4.54
CA LEU A 32 15.96 18.34 -5.88
C LEU A 32 16.65 19.29 -6.87
N GLU A 33 17.90 18.97 -7.20
CA GLU A 33 18.61 19.58 -8.33
C GLU A 33 18.05 19.02 -9.66
N TYR A 34 17.36 19.89 -10.42
CA TYR A 34 17.13 19.84 -11.87
C TYR A 34 16.92 18.44 -12.52
N GLN A 35 15.88 17.72 -12.10
CA GLN A 35 15.26 16.67 -12.93
C GLN A 35 13.72 16.58 -12.78
N ASP A 36 13.09 17.64 -12.25
CA ASP A 36 11.91 17.47 -11.40
C ASP A 36 10.60 18.10 -11.92
N ILE A 37 10.64 18.84 -13.03
CA ILE A 37 9.42 19.50 -13.56
C ILE A 37 8.45 18.49 -14.21
N THR A 38 8.87 17.24 -14.45
CA THR A 38 8.05 16.25 -15.19
C THR A 38 7.36 15.20 -14.29
N LEU A 39 7.75 15.08 -13.02
CA LEU A 39 7.20 14.07 -12.09
C LEU A 39 6.00 14.60 -11.30
N SER A 40 5.97 15.88 -10.92
CA SER A 40 4.88 16.50 -10.15
C SER A 40 3.53 16.47 -10.88
N ASP A 41 3.53 16.44 -12.22
CA ASP A 41 2.32 16.37 -13.03
C ASP A 41 1.87 14.94 -13.36
N LYS A 42 2.67 13.93 -12.99
CA LYS A 42 2.35 12.54 -13.29
C LYS A 42 1.25 12.03 -12.36
N GLU A 43 0.05 11.87 -12.92
CA GLU A 43 -1.05 11.19 -12.24
C GLU A 43 -0.87 9.67 -12.33
N ILE A 44 -0.97 9.01 -11.17
CA ILE A 44 -0.96 7.55 -11.04
C ILE A 44 -2.37 7.12 -10.66
N SER A 45 -2.96 6.25 -11.46
CA SER A 45 -4.28 5.66 -11.20
C SER A 45 -4.13 4.27 -10.63
N ILE A 46 -4.72 4.04 -9.47
CA ILE A 46 -4.69 2.80 -8.70
C ILE A 46 -6.12 2.26 -8.61
N PRO A 47 -6.39 1.01 -9.04
CA PRO A 47 -7.72 0.42 -8.87
C PRO A 47 -7.99 0.15 -7.39
N PHE A 48 -9.24 0.29 -6.97
CA PHE A 48 -9.69 -0.21 -5.67
C PHE A 48 -10.85 -1.19 -5.83
N ARG A 49 -10.98 -2.08 -4.85
CA ARG A 49 -12.15 -2.94 -4.68
C ARG A 49 -13.03 -2.35 -3.58
N GLU A 50 -14.30 -2.12 -3.85
CA GLU A 50 -15.24 -1.66 -2.83
C GLU A 50 -16.01 -2.83 -2.24
N GLU A 51 -16.03 -2.91 -0.91
CA GLU A 51 -16.80 -3.90 -0.16
C GLU A 51 -17.23 -3.31 1.17
N ASN A 52 -18.49 -3.52 1.57
CA ASN A 52 -19.05 -3.05 2.83
C ASN A 52 -18.83 -1.54 3.11
N GLY A 53 -18.80 -0.72 2.06
CA GLY A 53 -18.62 0.73 2.16
C GLY A 53 -17.18 1.21 2.36
N VAL A 54 -16.20 0.31 2.30
CA VAL A 54 -14.77 0.65 2.36
C VAL A 54 -14.06 0.28 1.06
N LYS A 55 -12.92 0.95 0.80
CA LYS A 55 -12.14 0.82 -0.42
C LYS A 55 -10.82 0.13 -0.13
N TYR A 56 -10.63 -1.04 -0.72
CA TYR A 56 -9.45 -1.87 -0.57
C TYR A 56 -8.49 -1.65 -1.74
N ILE A 57 -7.20 -1.53 -1.45
CA ILE A 57 -6.13 -1.44 -2.46
C ILE A 57 -5.02 -2.44 -2.16
N GLN A 58 -4.32 -2.87 -3.23
CA GLN A 58 -3.16 -3.74 -3.11
C GLN A 58 -1.95 -2.93 -2.65
N VAL A 59 -1.34 -3.39 -1.56
CA VAL A 59 -0.15 -2.79 -0.96
C VAL A 59 0.88 -3.88 -0.74
N GLU A 60 2.16 -3.56 -0.85
CA GLU A 60 3.26 -4.41 -0.44
C GLU A 60 3.94 -3.77 0.77
N VAL A 61 3.97 -4.47 1.90
CA VAL A 61 4.65 -4.03 3.13
C VAL A 61 5.93 -4.83 3.28
N ASN A 62 7.08 -4.18 3.16
CA ASN A 62 8.40 -4.81 3.21
C ASN A 62 8.51 -6.07 2.30
N GLY A 63 7.99 -6.02 1.08
CA GLY A 63 8.00 -7.17 0.18
C GLY A 63 6.87 -8.19 0.38
N MET A 64 5.86 -7.89 1.21
CA MET A 64 4.73 -8.78 1.48
C MET A 64 3.42 -8.17 0.96
N PRO A 65 2.74 -8.82 -0.01
CA PRO A 65 1.48 -8.31 -0.54
C PRO A 65 0.36 -8.46 0.49
N LEU A 66 -0.32 -7.35 0.76
CA LEU A 66 -1.47 -7.21 1.65
C LEU A 66 -2.55 -6.38 0.95
N GLU A 67 -3.81 -6.66 1.26
CA GLU A 67 -4.92 -5.79 0.86
C GLU A 67 -5.25 -4.87 2.04
N MET A 68 -5.21 -3.56 1.83
CA MET A 68 -5.39 -2.57 2.89
C MET A 68 -6.55 -1.62 2.55
N ILE A 69 -7.26 -1.17 3.59
CA ILE A 69 -8.31 -0.17 3.47
C ILE A 69 -7.66 1.19 3.29
N PHE A 70 -8.00 1.90 2.22
CA PHE A 70 -7.69 3.32 2.08
C PHE A 70 -8.53 4.12 3.08
N ASP A 71 -7.88 4.75 4.06
CA ASP A 71 -8.56 5.39 5.19
C ASP A 71 -8.03 6.81 5.47
N THR A 72 -8.77 7.82 5.00
CA THR A 72 -8.47 9.23 5.29
C THR A 72 -8.69 9.63 6.75
N GLY A 73 -9.43 8.82 7.52
CA GLY A 73 -9.73 9.03 8.92
C GLY A 73 -8.67 8.48 9.88
N CYS A 74 -7.71 7.69 9.40
CA CYS A 74 -6.64 7.14 10.23
C CYS A 74 -5.39 8.02 10.18
N SER A 75 -4.78 8.32 11.34
CA SER A 75 -3.60 9.20 11.41
C SER A 75 -2.32 8.53 10.93
N SER A 76 -2.21 7.22 11.06
CA SER A 76 -1.03 6.42 10.69
C SER A 76 -1.46 5.17 9.92
N THR A 77 -0.52 4.50 9.27
CA THR A 77 -0.74 3.14 8.75
C THR A 77 -0.96 2.18 9.92
N LEU A 78 -2.01 1.35 9.88
CA LEU A 78 -2.34 0.40 10.95
C LEU A 78 -2.18 -1.03 10.45
N LEU A 79 -1.41 -1.84 11.18
CA LEU A 79 -1.33 -3.28 11.04
C LEU A 79 -2.06 -3.96 12.20
N SER A 80 -2.61 -5.15 11.95
CA SER A 80 -3.02 -6.03 13.04
C SER A 80 -1.80 -6.68 13.71
N LEU A 81 -2.02 -7.22 14.91
CA LEU A 81 -1.00 -8.01 15.59
C LEU A 81 -0.64 -9.29 14.80
N ALA A 82 -1.58 -9.88 14.06
CA ALA A 82 -1.32 -11.08 13.26
C ALA A 82 -0.38 -10.78 12.08
N GLU A 83 -0.66 -9.72 11.31
CA GLU A 83 0.19 -9.31 10.19
C GLU A 83 1.58 -8.86 10.65
N ALA A 84 1.67 -8.09 11.73
CA ALA A 84 2.97 -7.67 12.27
C ALA A 84 3.81 -8.88 12.74
N ASN A 85 3.19 -9.85 13.43
CA ASN A 85 3.86 -11.09 13.82
C ASN A 85 4.29 -11.92 12.62
N TYR A 86 3.48 -11.95 11.56
CA TYR A 86 3.82 -12.67 10.34
C TYR A 86 5.01 -12.02 9.62
N LEU A 87 5.03 -10.69 9.50
CA LEU A 87 6.19 -9.94 8.99
C LEU A 87 7.46 -10.24 9.81
N TYR A 88 7.34 -10.25 11.13
CA TYR A 88 8.46 -10.56 12.02
C TYR A 88 9.00 -11.99 11.80
N GLN A 89 8.11 -12.99 11.76
CA GLN A 89 8.48 -14.38 11.50
C GLN A 89 9.12 -14.59 10.13
N LYS A 90 8.78 -13.76 9.14
CA LYS A 90 9.38 -13.80 7.80
C LYS A 90 10.66 -12.97 7.68
N GLY A 91 11.16 -12.39 8.77
CA GLY A 91 12.33 -11.51 8.77
C GLY A 91 12.11 -10.20 7.99
N LYS A 92 10.84 -9.84 7.76
CA LYS A 92 10.42 -8.60 7.09
C LYS A 92 10.21 -7.45 8.07
N LEU A 93 10.10 -7.75 9.37
CA LEU A 93 10.15 -6.80 10.47
C LEU A 93 11.17 -7.32 11.49
N ALA A 94 12.00 -6.46 12.04
CA ALA A 94 13.05 -6.82 12.99
C ALA A 94 12.85 -6.10 14.33
N LYS A 95 13.65 -6.49 15.35
CA LYS A 95 13.55 -5.88 16.68
C LYS A 95 13.93 -4.40 16.65
N GLU A 96 14.86 -4.03 15.77
CA GLU A 96 15.35 -2.67 15.59
C GLU A 96 14.31 -1.76 14.94
N ASP A 97 13.31 -2.34 14.25
CA ASP A 97 12.20 -1.63 13.65
C ASP A 97 11.13 -1.24 14.69
N LEU A 98 11.21 -1.73 15.94
CA LEU A 98 10.26 -1.41 17.01
C LEU A 98 10.60 -0.07 17.66
N LEU A 99 9.74 0.93 17.48
CA LEU A 99 9.99 2.32 17.90
C LEU A 99 9.38 2.67 19.27
N GLY A 100 8.49 1.83 19.80
CA GLY A 100 7.89 2.01 21.12
C GLY A 100 6.37 1.86 21.10
N ILE A 101 5.68 2.68 21.89
CA ILE A 101 4.22 2.66 22.05
C ILE A 101 3.69 4.08 21.88
N SER A 102 2.58 4.23 21.16
CA SER A 102 1.83 5.48 21.04
C SER A 102 0.41 5.32 21.55
N LYS A 103 -0.14 6.41 22.09
CA LYS A 103 -1.56 6.52 22.42
C LYS A 103 -2.31 7.17 21.27
N SER A 104 -3.46 6.63 20.92
CA SER A 104 -4.34 7.18 19.89
C SER A 104 -5.76 7.25 20.40
N GLN A 105 -6.43 8.36 20.14
CA GLN A 105 -7.87 8.46 20.33
C GLN A 105 -8.56 7.92 19.07
N ILE A 106 -9.48 6.98 19.22
CA ILE A 106 -10.22 6.40 18.10
C ILE A 106 -11.60 7.05 17.96
N ALA A 107 -12.37 6.63 16.94
CA ALA A 107 -13.62 7.27 16.55
C ALA A 107 -14.70 7.32 17.65
N ASP A 108 -14.71 6.36 18.58
CA ASP A 108 -15.63 6.36 19.72
C ASP A 108 -15.18 7.26 20.89
N GLY A 109 -14.02 7.92 20.74
CA GLY A 109 -13.42 8.81 21.74
C GLY A 109 -12.54 8.10 22.77
N SER A 110 -12.46 6.78 22.78
CA SER A 110 -11.59 6.01 23.67
C SER A 110 -10.12 6.15 23.29
N ILE A 111 -9.23 5.96 24.27
CA ILE A 111 -7.78 5.98 24.07
C ILE A 111 -7.28 4.54 24.03
N VAL A 112 -6.57 4.19 22.97
CA VAL A 112 -5.91 2.89 22.80
C VAL A 112 -4.40 3.06 22.77
N GLU A 113 -3.68 2.03 23.20
CA GLU A 113 -2.23 1.94 23.09
C GLU A 113 -1.86 0.98 21.95
N ASN A 114 -1.06 1.48 21.01
CA ASN A 114 -0.56 0.71 19.87
C ASN A 114 0.96 0.73 19.88
N MET A 115 1.58 -0.39 19.45
CA MET A 115 3.01 -0.42 19.20
C MET A 115 3.33 0.42 17.96
N VAL A 116 4.46 1.11 17.95
CA VAL A 116 4.95 1.89 16.81
C VAL A 116 6.10 1.14 16.17
N VAL A 117 6.08 1.02 14.84
CA VAL A 117 7.11 0.33 14.06
C VAL A 117 7.53 1.15 12.85
N ASN A 118 8.78 0.97 12.43
CA ASN A 118 9.27 1.46 11.14
C ASN A 118 9.14 0.36 10.08
N LEU A 119 8.33 0.59 9.06
CA LEU A 119 8.31 -0.22 7.85
C LEU A 119 9.37 0.34 6.89
N LYS A 120 10.24 -0.54 6.40
CA LYS A 120 11.34 -0.15 5.49
C LYS A 120 10.79 0.41 4.19
N GLU A 121 9.74 -0.22 3.67
CA GLU A 121 9.04 0.22 2.47
C GLU A 121 7.56 -0.17 2.50
N ILE A 122 6.75 0.72 1.93
CA ILE A 122 5.41 0.43 1.46
C ILE A 122 5.38 0.67 -0.05
N VAL A 123 4.86 -0.28 -0.81
CA VAL A 123 4.62 -0.13 -2.25
C VAL A 123 3.12 -0.20 -2.53
N ILE A 124 2.56 0.81 -3.19
CA ILE A 124 1.14 0.82 -3.57
C ILE A 124 1.05 0.41 -5.05
N ASP A 125 0.34 -0.68 -5.32
CA ASP A 125 0.05 -1.22 -6.66
C ASP A 125 1.28 -1.30 -7.59
N ASP A 126 2.44 -1.70 -7.05
CA ASP A 126 3.74 -1.76 -7.76
C ASP A 126 4.21 -0.43 -8.39
N GLN A 127 3.53 0.69 -8.10
CA GLN A 127 3.72 1.96 -8.80
C GLN A 127 4.29 3.07 -7.92
N ILE A 128 4.01 3.07 -6.61
CA ILE A 128 4.44 4.13 -5.69
C ILE A 128 5.19 3.49 -4.53
N VAL A 129 6.44 3.90 -4.32
CA VAL A 129 7.30 3.40 -3.24
C VAL A 129 7.49 4.48 -2.19
N CYS A 130 7.08 4.18 -0.96
CA CYS A 130 7.24 5.02 0.21
C CYS A 130 8.24 4.36 1.18
N PRO A 131 9.48 4.85 1.26
CA PRO A 131 10.47 4.32 2.20
C PRO A 131 10.26 4.87 3.61
N ASN A 132 10.75 4.15 4.63
CA ASN A 132 10.78 4.57 6.04
C ASN A 132 9.44 5.08 6.53
N VAL A 133 8.46 4.17 6.58
CA VAL A 133 7.08 4.46 6.93
C VAL A 133 6.84 4.15 8.39
N THR A 134 6.38 5.14 9.15
CA THR A 134 6.00 4.93 10.55
C THR A 134 4.58 4.38 10.61
N ALA A 135 4.44 3.15 11.08
CA ALA A 135 3.16 2.48 11.24
C ALA A 135 2.87 2.15 12.70
N THR A 136 1.61 1.87 12.98
CA THR A 136 1.13 1.38 14.27
C THR A 136 0.69 -0.08 14.16
N VAL A 137 0.85 -0.84 15.23
CA VAL A 137 0.37 -2.21 15.35
C VAL A 137 -0.66 -2.26 16.47
N SER A 138 -1.89 -2.61 16.10
CA SER A 138 -2.97 -2.82 17.06
C SER A 138 -2.67 -4.01 17.97
N ASN A 139 -3.14 -3.97 19.23
CA ASN A 139 -3.13 -5.15 20.09
C ASN A 139 -4.16 -6.23 19.69
N ASN A 140 -5.00 -5.95 18.69
CA ASN A 140 -6.00 -6.88 18.16
C ASN A 140 -5.41 -7.70 16.99
N LEU A 141 -5.54 -9.02 17.07
CA LEU A 141 -5.12 -9.98 16.05
C LEU A 141 -5.83 -9.80 14.71
N ASN A 142 -7.05 -9.27 14.70
CA ASN A 142 -7.89 -9.15 13.51
C ASN A 142 -8.26 -7.69 13.23
N ALA A 143 -7.45 -6.73 13.69
CA ALA A 143 -7.67 -5.33 13.33
C ALA A 143 -7.62 -5.17 11.80
N PRO A 144 -8.49 -4.33 11.21
CA PRO A 144 -8.39 -4.02 9.79
C PRO A 144 -7.04 -3.37 9.49
N LEU A 145 -6.49 -3.68 8.32
CA LEU A 145 -5.28 -3.05 7.81
C LEU A 145 -5.65 -1.72 7.17
N LEU A 146 -5.09 -0.62 7.67
CA LEU A 146 -5.45 0.73 7.24
C LEU A 146 -4.25 1.42 6.62
N LEU A 147 -4.44 1.98 5.43
CA LEU A 147 -3.49 2.89 4.80
C LEU A 147 -3.91 4.32 5.16
N GLY A 148 -3.29 4.85 6.21
CA GLY A 148 -3.65 6.12 6.82
C GLY A 148 -2.81 7.31 6.37
N ASN A 149 -3.02 8.44 7.03
CA ASN A 149 -2.46 9.75 6.66
C ASN A 149 -0.94 9.82 6.70
N GLU A 150 -0.24 8.91 7.37
CA GLU A 150 1.21 8.81 7.28
C GLU A 150 1.69 8.57 5.83
N ILE A 151 0.94 7.81 5.03
CA ILE A 151 1.18 7.64 3.60
C ILE A 151 0.49 8.73 2.80
N LEU A 152 -0.78 9.03 3.10
CA LEU A 152 -1.57 9.94 2.27
C LEU A 152 -0.98 11.35 2.23
N ASN A 153 -0.37 11.81 3.31
CA ASN A 153 0.28 13.11 3.39
C ASN A 153 1.57 13.19 2.57
N ARG A 154 2.11 12.07 2.07
CA ARG A 154 3.26 12.04 1.15
C ARG A 154 2.84 12.35 -0.29
N LEU A 155 1.56 12.25 -0.61
CA LEU A 155 1.03 12.54 -1.94
C LEU A 155 0.67 14.04 -2.04
N ALA A 156 0.82 14.63 -3.23
CA ALA A 156 0.44 16.02 -3.49
C ALA A 156 -1.08 16.17 -3.54
N THR A 157 -1.73 15.24 -4.25
CA THR A 157 -3.20 15.19 -4.34
C THR A 157 -3.68 13.76 -4.36
N ILE A 158 -4.84 13.54 -3.76
CA ILE A 158 -5.58 12.29 -3.83
C ILE A 158 -6.99 12.59 -4.33
N THR A 159 -7.41 11.90 -5.39
CA THR A 159 -8.78 11.98 -5.91
C THR A 159 -9.41 10.59 -5.89
N ILE A 160 -10.63 10.50 -5.38
CA ILE A 160 -11.42 9.27 -5.32
C ILE A 160 -12.42 9.30 -6.48
N ASP A 161 -12.19 8.46 -7.48
CA ASP A 161 -13.05 8.30 -8.66
C ASP A 161 -13.93 7.05 -8.46
N ASN A 162 -15.09 7.26 -7.83
CA ASN A 162 -16.02 6.17 -7.50
C ASN A 162 -16.65 5.54 -8.75
N ASP A 163 -16.90 6.32 -9.80
CA ASP A 163 -17.52 5.81 -11.03
C ASP A 163 -16.61 4.78 -11.74
N ASN A 164 -15.29 4.96 -11.63
CA ASN A 164 -14.30 4.09 -12.27
C ASN A 164 -13.55 3.18 -11.30
N ASN A 165 -13.91 3.18 -10.01
CA ASN A 165 -13.23 2.46 -8.94
C ASN A 165 -11.70 2.71 -8.90
N LYS A 166 -11.30 3.99 -8.94
CA LYS A 166 -9.89 4.40 -8.95
C LYS A 166 -9.55 5.43 -7.90
N LEU A 167 -8.37 5.29 -7.30
CA LEU A 167 -7.67 6.38 -6.63
C LEU A 167 -6.67 7.00 -7.62
N LYS A 168 -6.71 8.32 -7.77
CA LYS A 168 -5.77 9.09 -8.59
C LYS A 168 -4.84 9.86 -7.67
N PHE A 169 -3.56 9.57 -7.79
CA PHE A 169 -2.52 10.16 -6.97
C PHE A 169 -1.62 11.05 -7.82
N LYS A 170 -1.25 12.21 -7.29
CA LYS A 170 -0.12 12.99 -7.77
C LYS A 170 0.96 12.98 -6.73
N LEU A 171 2.20 12.77 -7.16
CA LEU A 171 3.36 12.82 -6.27
C LEU A 171 3.74 14.28 -6.01
N LYS A 172 4.35 14.53 -4.85
CA LYS A 172 4.90 15.85 -4.51
C LYS A 172 6.16 16.14 -5.32
#